data_AF-A0A519DFL0-F1
#
_entry.id   AF-A0A519DFL0-F1
#
_cell.length_a   1.000
_cell.length_b   1.000
_cell.length_c   1.000
_cell.angle_alpha   90.00
_cell.angle_beta   90.00
_cell.angle_gamma   90.00
#
_symmetry.space_group_name_H-M   'P 1'
#
loop_
_entity.id
_entity.type
_entity.pdbx_description
1 polymer ?
#
loop_
_entity_poly.entity_id
_entity_poly.type
_entity_poly.pdbx_seq_one_letter_code
_entity_poly.pdbx_strand_id
1 'polypeptide(L)'
;MTAAGAGIVILFDEIDRKVLDVMLGFAAGVMVAASFWSLLSPALEMSEGKSLPVWFPALVGFLLGGVVMRLVDYYLPHLHPGAPPEEVEGVKTSWQRSMLLVSAITLHNVPEGLAVGVAFGAAASGFEGATVGAAVALAIGIGIQNFPEGAAVSLPLRREGLSRKSSFMWGQFSATVEPIAAVIGAALVIAMEPILPYALSFAAGAMIFVVVEELIPESHRGGNGDIATMGVMVGFAIMMVLDVAFG
;
A
#
# COMPACT_ATOMS: atom_id res chain seq x y z
N MET A 1 -10.23 0.36 3.88
CA MET A 1 -11.11 -0.09 5.00
C MET A 1 -10.34 -0.20 6.32
N THR A 2 -9.34 0.66 6.51
CA THR A 2 -8.37 0.61 7.61
C THR A 2 -9.02 0.73 8.98
N ALA A 3 -9.99 1.63 9.12
CA ALA A 3 -10.75 1.79 10.36
C ALA A 3 -11.51 0.50 10.76
N ALA A 4 -12.06 -0.24 9.79
CA ALA A 4 -12.77 -1.49 10.08
C ALA A 4 -11.80 -2.58 10.57
N GLY A 5 -10.63 -2.70 9.94
CA GLY A 5 -9.55 -3.60 10.37
C GLY A 5 -9.03 -3.23 11.76
N ALA A 6 -8.72 -1.95 11.97
CA ALA A 6 -8.28 -1.42 13.25
C ALA A 6 -9.31 -1.68 14.36
N GLY A 7 -10.61 -1.69 14.02
CA GLY A 7 -11.73 -1.96 14.91
C GLY A 7 -11.73 -3.36 15.54
N ILE A 8 -10.99 -4.33 15.00
CA ILE A 8 -10.83 -5.66 15.60
C ILE A 8 -10.35 -5.54 17.06
N VAL A 9 -9.49 -4.55 17.35
CA VAL A 9 -8.94 -4.29 18.69
C VAL A 9 -10.00 -3.93 19.74
N ILE A 10 -11.18 -3.49 19.30
CA ILE A 10 -12.30 -3.16 20.19
C ILE A 10 -12.90 -4.43 20.78
N LEU A 11 -12.86 -5.55 20.04
CA LEU A 11 -13.42 -6.84 20.45
C LEU A 11 -12.33 -7.75 21.04
N PHE A 12 -11.16 -7.80 20.40
CA PHE A 12 -10.08 -8.71 20.71
C PHE A 12 -8.82 -7.94 21.15
N ASP A 13 -8.11 -8.42 22.18
CA ASP A 13 -6.82 -7.83 22.57
C ASP A 13 -5.65 -8.39 21.73
N GLU A 14 -5.82 -9.58 21.15
CA GLU A 14 -4.88 -10.24 20.24
C GLU A 14 -5.62 -11.15 19.25
N ILE A 15 -4.98 -11.46 18.13
CA ILE A 15 -5.43 -12.50 17.19
C ILE A 15 -4.33 -13.54 17.02
N ASP A 16 -4.72 -14.71 16.54
CA ASP A 16 -3.79 -15.78 16.20
C ASP A 16 -2.74 -15.28 15.19
N ARG A 17 -1.44 -15.52 15.47
CA ARG A 17 -0.35 -15.01 14.62
C ARG A 17 -0.44 -15.57 13.20
N LYS A 18 -0.88 -16.81 13.03
CA LYS A 18 -1.07 -17.44 11.72
C LYS A 18 -2.20 -16.78 10.93
N VAL A 19 -3.25 -16.31 11.61
CA VAL A 19 -4.30 -15.51 10.95
C VAL A 19 -3.75 -14.15 10.49
N LEU A 20 -2.96 -13.47 11.33
CA LEU A 20 -2.32 -12.20 10.95
C LEU A 20 -1.36 -12.37 9.77
N ASP A 21 -0.51 -13.40 9.80
CA ASP A 21 0.45 -13.70 8.72
C ASP A 21 -0.27 -13.95 7.39
N VAL A 22 -1.39 -14.69 7.41
CA VAL A 22 -2.23 -14.91 6.21
C VAL A 22 -2.88 -13.62 5.73
N MET A 23 -3.38 -12.78 6.65
CA MET A 23 -3.98 -11.48 6.32
C MET A 23 -2.96 -10.53 5.65
N LEU A 24 -1.73 -10.48 6.17
CA LEU A 24 -0.66 -9.67 5.61
C LEU A 24 -0.13 -10.22 4.28
N GLY A 25 0.00 -11.54 4.16
CA GLY A 25 0.31 -12.17 2.88
C GLY A 25 -0.76 -11.86 1.83
N PHE A 26 -2.04 -11.95 2.20
CA PHE A 26 -3.15 -11.52 1.35
C PHE A 26 -3.02 -10.07 0.89
N ALA A 27 -2.70 -9.16 1.81
CA ALA A 27 -2.52 -7.75 1.48
C ALA A 27 -1.37 -7.52 0.48
N ALA A 28 -0.22 -8.14 0.72
CA ALA A 28 0.90 -8.13 -0.21
C ALA A 28 0.49 -8.62 -1.61
N GLY A 29 -0.25 -9.72 -1.69
CA GLY A 29 -0.75 -10.26 -2.96
C GLY A 29 -1.62 -9.28 -3.74
N VAL A 30 -2.56 -8.63 -3.06
CA VAL A 30 -3.42 -7.59 -3.66
C VAL A 30 -2.56 -6.44 -4.21
N MET A 31 -1.60 -5.95 -3.43
CA MET A 31 -0.76 -4.81 -3.82
C MET A 31 0.16 -5.14 -5.01
N VAL A 32 0.75 -6.34 -5.06
CA VAL A 32 1.55 -6.76 -6.23
C VAL A 32 0.71 -6.80 -7.49
N ALA A 33 -0.48 -7.40 -7.43
CA ALA A 33 -1.38 -7.45 -8.57
C ALA A 33 -1.85 -6.06 -9.00
N ALA A 34 -2.29 -5.22 -8.05
CA ALA A 34 -2.70 -3.84 -8.33
C ALA A 34 -1.57 -3.01 -8.97
N SER A 35 -0.32 -3.21 -8.53
CA SER A 35 0.85 -2.54 -9.10
C SER A 35 1.05 -2.85 -10.58
N PHE A 36 0.75 -4.08 -11.00
CA PHE A 36 0.88 -4.46 -12.40
C PHE A 36 -0.37 -4.07 -13.21
N TRP A 37 -1.53 -4.64 -12.89
CA TRP A 37 -2.72 -4.51 -13.71
C TRP A 37 -3.34 -3.12 -13.65
N SER A 38 -3.42 -2.51 -12.46
CA SER A 38 -4.12 -1.23 -12.32
C SER A 38 -3.23 -0.02 -12.55
N LEU A 39 -1.90 -0.20 -12.57
CA LEU A 39 -0.95 0.90 -12.66
C LEU A 39 0.03 0.76 -13.83
N LEU A 40 0.84 -0.31 -13.87
CA LEU A 40 1.86 -0.48 -14.94
C LEU A 40 1.24 -0.78 -16.31
N SER A 41 0.23 -1.66 -16.39
CA SER A 41 -0.42 -1.98 -17.68
C SER A 41 -1.06 -0.75 -18.33
N PRO A 42 -1.88 0.04 -17.61
CA PRO A 42 -2.40 1.31 -18.15
C PRO A 42 -1.28 2.28 -18.52
N ALA A 43 -0.21 2.39 -17.73
CA ALA A 43 0.91 3.26 -18.07
C ALA A 43 1.60 2.87 -19.40
N LEU A 44 1.72 1.57 -19.67
CA LEU A 44 2.25 1.04 -20.93
C LEU A 44 1.28 1.36 -22.09
N GLU A 45 0.00 1.03 -21.96
CA GLU A 45 -1.03 1.30 -22.98
C GLU A 45 -1.08 2.80 -23.34
N MET A 46 -1.06 3.66 -22.33
CA MET A 46 -1.02 5.12 -22.51
C MET A 46 0.27 5.64 -23.15
N SER A 47 1.31 4.81 -23.24
CA SER A 47 2.59 5.15 -23.88
C SER A 47 2.66 4.68 -25.34
N GLU A 48 1.66 3.94 -25.83
CA GLU A 48 1.57 3.50 -27.22
C GLU A 48 1.40 4.68 -28.18
N GLY A 49 2.03 4.58 -29.36
CA GLY A 49 1.97 5.62 -30.39
C GLY A 49 2.67 6.95 -30.06
N LYS A 50 3.32 7.06 -28.89
CA LYS A 50 4.09 8.24 -28.50
C LYS A 50 5.53 8.21 -29.04
N SER A 51 6.25 9.33 -28.87
CA SER A 51 7.60 9.53 -29.42
C SER A 51 8.69 8.71 -28.72
N LEU A 52 8.44 8.26 -27.49
CA LEU A 52 9.36 7.42 -26.72
C LEU A 52 8.91 5.95 -26.78
N PRO A 53 9.83 4.99 -26.57
CA PRO A 53 9.47 3.59 -26.46
C PRO A 53 8.44 3.37 -25.33
N VAL A 54 7.47 2.48 -25.57
CA VAL A 54 6.34 2.19 -24.66
C VAL A 54 6.78 1.90 -23.22
N TRP A 55 7.89 1.18 -23.05
CA TRP A 55 8.43 0.81 -21.75
C TRP A 55 9.13 1.95 -21.00
N PHE A 56 9.49 3.04 -21.67
CA PHE A 56 10.38 4.06 -21.11
C PHE A 56 9.71 4.84 -19.96
N PRO A 57 8.48 5.39 -20.11
CA PRO A 57 7.81 6.05 -19.00
C PRO A 57 7.58 5.12 -17.81
N ALA A 58 7.23 3.86 -18.09
CA ALA A 58 6.99 2.85 -17.08
C ALA A 58 8.25 2.56 -16.26
N LEU A 59 9.38 2.32 -16.94
CA LEU A 59 10.66 2.09 -16.28
C LEU A 59 11.09 3.27 -15.40
N VAL A 60 11.04 4.49 -15.96
CA VAL A 60 11.49 5.70 -15.24
C VAL A 60 10.61 5.97 -14.03
N GLY A 61 9.29 5.93 -14.21
CA GLY A 61 8.34 6.13 -13.11
C GLY A 61 8.54 5.08 -12.02
N PHE A 62 8.57 3.80 -12.39
CA PHE A 62 8.73 2.68 -11.45
C PHE A 62 10.01 2.79 -10.62
N LEU A 63 11.16 3.02 -11.27
CA LEU A 63 12.43 3.16 -10.55
C LEU A 63 12.44 4.41 -9.67
N LEU A 64 11.88 5.53 -10.14
CA LEU A 64 11.80 6.75 -9.35
C LEU A 64 10.91 6.57 -8.12
N GLY A 65 9.78 5.87 -8.25
CA GLY A 65 8.90 5.51 -7.15
C GLY A 65 9.62 4.70 -6.08
N GLY A 66 10.30 3.63 -6.50
CA GLY A 66 11.08 2.78 -5.59
C GLY A 66 12.24 3.54 -4.92
N VAL A 67 12.97 4.38 -5.67
CA VAL A 67 14.06 5.20 -5.11
C VAL A 67 13.53 6.22 -4.11
N VAL A 68 12.41 6.90 -4.42
CA VAL A 68 11.79 7.85 -3.49
C VAL A 68 11.37 7.13 -2.22
N MET A 69 10.71 5.98 -2.32
CA MET A 69 10.35 5.21 -1.12
C MET A 69 11.57 4.76 -0.34
N ARG A 70 12.62 4.28 -1.01
CA ARG A 70 13.89 3.95 -0.35
C ARG A 70 14.51 5.13 0.38
N LEU A 71 14.45 6.33 -0.19
CA LEU A 71 14.94 7.53 0.49
C LEU A 71 14.08 7.87 1.70
N VAL A 72 12.75 7.78 1.58
CA VAL A 72 11.86 8.05 2.72
C VAL A 72 12.10 7.04 3.84
N ASP A 73 12.15 5.75 3.50
CA ASP A 73 12.50 4.63 4.38
C ASP A 73 13.84 4.86 5.10
N TYR A 74 14.89 5.26 4.36
CA TYR A 74 16.21 5.54 4.92
C TYR A 74 16.23 6.70 5.93
N TYR A 75 15.37 7.70 5.80
CA TYR A 75 15.36 8.87 6.68
C TYR A 75 14.30 8.81 7.77
N LEU A 76 13.15 8.19 7.51
CA LEU A 76 12.02 8.16 8.43
C LEU A 76 12.31 7.15 9.54
N PRO A 77 12.37 7.56 10.81
CA PRO A 77 12.50 6.63 11.93
C PRO A 77 11.24 5.76 12.01
N HIS A 78 11.41 4.46 11.88
CA HIS A 78 10.29 3.52 11.91
C HIS A 78 10.73 2.16 12.45
N LEU A 79 9.75 1.36 12.85
CA LEU A 79 9.96 -0.01 13.31
C LEU A 79 8.88 -0.88 12.70
N HIS A 80 9.29 -1.98 12.11
CA HIS A 80 8.36 -2.95 11.54
C HIS A 80 7.53 -3.64 12.65
N PRO A 81 6.25 -3.96 12.40
CA PRO A 81 5.41 -4.69 13.35
C PRO A 81 6.09 -5.96 13.87
N GLY A 82 6.15 -6.18 15.19
CA GLY A 82 6.78 -7.38 15.73
C GLY A 82 8.32 -7.47 15.64
N ALA A 83 9.02 -6.51 15.02
CA ALA A 83 10.48 -6.42 15.07
C ALA A 83 10.97 -6.07 16.49
N PRO A 84 12.12 -6.60 16.93
CA PRO A 84 12.73 -6.24 18.20
C PRO A 84 13.29 -4.80 18.16
N PRO A 85 13.47 -4.12 19.31
CA PRO A 85 13.90 -2.72 19.37
C PRO A 85 15.28 -2.44 18.72
N GLU A 86 16.11 -3.46 18.53
CA GLU A 86 17.41 -3.35 17.88
C GLU A 86 17.31 -3.19 16.35
N GLU A 87 16.15 -3.50 15.76
CA GLU A 87 15.86 -3.42 14.32
C GLU A 87 15.14 -2.10 13.95
N VAL A 88 15.32 -1.03 14.74
CA VAL A 88 14.80 0.30 14.36
C VAL A 88 15.57 0.84 13.17
N GLU A 89 14.82 1.25 12.14
CA GLU A 89 15.35 1.81 10.90
C GLU A 89 15.23 3.34 10.87
N GLY A 90 15.89 3.95 9.89
CA GLY A 90 15.92 5.40 9.71
C GLY A 90 16.85 6.16 10.66
N VAL A 91 16.61 7.47 10.80
CA VAL A 91 17.42 8.32 11.69
C VAL A 91 17.14 7.99 13.16
N LYS A 92 18.19 7.90 13.99
CA LYS A 92 18.03 7.64 15.43
C LYS A 92 17.21 8.73 16.11
N THR A 93 16.16 8.33 16.83
CA THR A 93 15.29 9.26 17.59
C THR A 93 14.98 8.71 18.98
N SER A 94 14.41 9.57 19.83
CA SER A 94 13.87 9.20 21.15
C SER A 94 12.38 8.82 21.09
N TRP A 95 11.86 8.46 19.91
CA TRP A 95 10.45 8.15 19.74
C TRP A 95 10.08 6.85 20.46
N GLN A 96 8.85 6.80 20.97
CA GLN A 96 8.31 5.58 21.56
C GLN A 96 8.06 4.55 20.45
N ARG A 97 8.18 3.26 20.80
CA ARG A 97 7.97 2.16 19.85
C ARG A 97 6.63 2.22 19.12
N SER A 98 5.57 2.57 19.84
CA SER A 98 4.24 2.80 19.27
C SER A 98 4.22 3.84 18.15
N MET A 99 5.00 4.93 18.28
CA MET A 99 5.14 5.95 17.25
C MET A 99 5.92 5.44 16.04
N LEU A 100 6.96 4.62 16.27
CA LEU A 100 7.75 4.00 15.21
C LEU A 100 6.93 2.96 14.40
N LEU A 101 6.03 2.24 15.06
CA LEU A 101 5.10 1.31 14.41
C LEU A 101 4.05 2.05 13.56
N VAL A 102 3.51 3.14 14.10
CA VAL A 102 2.54 3.98 13.39
C VAL A 102 3.19 4.68 12.20
N SER A 103 4.45 5.15 12.32
CA SER A 103 5.14 5.83 11.22
C SER A 103 5.38 4.90 10.03
N ALA A 104 5.80 3.65 10.26
CA ALA A 104 5.96 2.63 9.21
C ALA A 104 4.67 2.48 8.39
N ILE A 105 3.55 2.22 9.06
CA ILE A 105 2.29 1.96 8.37
C ILE A 105 1.70 3.24 7.77
N THR A 106 1.96 4.41 8.37
CA THR A 106 1.60 5.69 7.73
C THR A 106 2.35 5.86 6.42
N LEU A 107 3.62 5.45 6.33
CA LEU A 107 4.39 5.53 5.10
C LEU A 107 3.81 4.63 3.99
N HIS A 108 3.30 3.44 4.33
CA HIS A 108 2.64 2.51 3.40
C HIS A 108 1.39 3.06 2.74
N ASN A 109 0.63 3.83 3.51
CA ASN A 109 -0.61 4.43 3.06
C ASN A 109 -0.41 5.53 2.01
N VAL A 110 0.83 6.04 1.83
CA VAL A 110 1.15 7.08 0.83
C VAL A 110 1.07 6.52 -0.60
N PRO A 111 1.81 5.45 -0.98
CA PRO A 111 1.67 4.81 -2.29
C PRO A 111 0.23 4.41 -2.64
N GLU A 112 -0.53 3.89 -1.67
CA GLU A 112 -1.92 3.48 -1.86
C GLU A 112 -2.83 4.66 -2.20
N GLY A 113 -2.76 5.72 -1.39
CA GLY A 113 -3.50 6.94 -1.65
C GLY A 113 -3.15 7.53 -3.01
N LEU A 114 -1.86 7.63 -3.33
CA LEU A 114 -1.39 8.10 -4.65
C LEU A 114 -1.97 7.24 -5.78
N ALA A 115 -1.94 5.90 -5.66
CA ALA A 115 -2.47 4.98 -6.67
C ALA A 115 -3.96 5.22 -6.94
N VAL A 116 -4.79 5.30 -5.89
CA VAL A 116 -6.22 5.63 -6.01
C VAL A 116 -6.42 6.99 -6.67
N GLY A 117 -5.69 8.00 -6.21
CA GLY A 117 -5.77 9.37 -6.73
C GLY A 117 -5.43 9.47 -8.21
N VAL A 118 -4.31 8.87 -8.61
CA VAL A 118 -3.83 8.87 -10.00
C VAL A 118 -4.81 8.12 -10.91
N ALA A 119 -5.34 6.97 -10.47
CA ALA A 119 -6.33 6.21 -11.25
C ALA A 119 -7.63 7.00 -11.49
N PHE A 120 -8.19 7.63 -10.45
CA PHE A 120 -9.38 8.48 -10.61
C PHE A 120 -9.10 9.75 -11.39
N GLY A 121 -7.93 10.36 -11.22
CA GLY A 121 -7.49 11.50 -12.02
C GLY A 121 -7.39 11.16 -13.51
N ALA A 122 -6.83 9.99 -13.83
CA ALA A 122 -6.71 9.49 -15.20
C ALA A 122 -8.08 9.25 -15.83
N ALA A 123 -8.99 8.63 -15.09
CA ALA A 123 -10.36 8.41 -15.52
C ALA A 123 -11.12 9.74 -15.74
N ALA A 124 -10.92 10.73 -14.88
CA ALA A 124 -11.55 12.05 -15.00
C ALA A 124 -11.03 12.85 -16.20
N SER A 125 -9.75 12.68 -16.56
CA SER A 125 -9.14 13.33 -17.73
C SER A 125 -9.50 12.66 -19.07
N GLY A 126 -10.22 11.53 -19.06
CA GLY A 126 -10.72 10.88 -20.28
C GLY A 126 -9.66 10.16 -21.11
N PHE A 127 -8.59 9.69 -20.47
CA PHE A 127 -7.56 8.89 -21.14
C PHE A 127 -8.10 7.54 -21.59
N GLU A 128 -7.79 7.15 -22.82
CA GLU A 128 -8.03 5.79 -23.30
C GLU A 128 -7.26 4.79 -22.41
N GLY A 129 -7.96 3.76 -21.93
CA GLY A 129 -7.44 2.76 -20.98
C GLY A 129 -7.66 3.10 -19.50
N ALA A 130 -7.95 4.36 -19.15
CA ALA A 130 -8.25 4.76 -17.77
C ALA A 130 -9.76 4.89 -17.56
N THR A 131 -10.41 3.82 -17.13
CA THR A 131 -11.86 3.82 -16.87
C THR A 131 -12.18 4.13 -15.41
N VAL A 132 -13.38 4.65 -15.15
CA VAL A 132 -13.91 4.75 -13.77
C VAL A 132 -14.07 3.35 -13.16
N GLY A 133 -14.33 2.32 -13.97
CA GLY A 133 -14.39 0.92 -13.55
C GLY A 133 -13.07 0.46 -12.95
N ALA A 134 -11.95 0.63 -13.68
CA ALA A 134 -10.60 0.31 -13.22
C ALA A 134 -10.22 1.07 -11.95
N ALA A 135 -10.52 2.37 -11.88
CA ALA A 135 -10.26 3.15 -10.68
C ALA A 135 -11.05 2.66 -9.46
N VAL A 136 -12.31 2.25 -9.65
CA VAL A 136 -13.13 1.63 -8.61
C VAL A 136 -12.61 0.24 -8.22
N ALA A 137 -12.21 -0.58 -9.19
CA ALA A 137 -11.63 -1.91 -8.94
C ALA A 137 -10.35 -1.80 -8.10
N LEU A 138 -9.44 -0.88 -8.44
CA LEU A 138 -8.24 -0.57 -7.67
C LEU A 138 -8.59 -0.08 -6.26
N ALA A 139 -9.54 0.85 -6.12
CA ALA A 139 -9.96 1.36 -4.82
C ALA A 139 -10.61 0.29 -3.94
N ILE A 140 -11.32 -0.67 -4.54
CA ILE A 140 -11.86 -1.84 -3.81
C ILE A 140 -10.71 -2.76 -3.40
N GLY A 141 -9.75 -3.06 -4.28
CA GLY A 141 -8.58 -3.86 -3.97
C GLY A 141 -7.80 -3.31 -2.77
N ILE A 142 -7.40 -2.04 -2.87
CA ILE A 142 -6.77 -1.29 -1.76
C ILE A 142 -7.70 -1.29 -0.54
N GLY A 143 -8.99 -1.00 -0.73
CA GLY A 143 -9.97 -1.05 0.34
C GLY A 143 -9.91 -2.36 1.14
N ILE A 144 -9.93 -3.50 0.45
CA ILE A 144 -9.94 -4.85 1.02
C ILE A 144 -8.66 -5.13 1.80
N GLN A 145 -7.50 -4.84 1.23
CA GLN A 145 -6.21 -5.14 1.86
C GLN A 145 -5.90 -4.25 3.08
N ASN A 146 -6.44 -3.02 3.12
CA ASN A 146 -6.27 -2.13 4.28
C ASN A 146 -6.96 -2.67 5.55
N PHE A 147 -7.86 -3.65 5.43
CA PHE A 147 -8.45 -4.31 6.60
C PHE A 147 -7.39 -5.14 7.36
N PRO A 148 -6.68 -6.09 6.72
CA PRO A 148 -5.44 -6.67 7.25
C PRO A 148 -4.50 -5.67 7.92
N GLU A 149 -4.14 -4.61 7.22
CA GLU A 149 -3.17 -3.64 7.72
C GLU A 149 -3.67 -2.87 8.94
N GLY A 150 -4.94 -2.43 8.94
CA GLY A 150 -5.52 -1.74 10.09
C GLY A 150 -5.47 -2.59 11.36
N ALA A 151 -5.70 -3.91 11.24
CA ALA A 151 -5.54 -4.84 12.35
C ALA A 151 -4.07 -5.00 12.77
N ALA A 152 -3.16 -5.03 11.80
CA ALA A 152 -1.72 -5.10 12.02
C ALA A 152 -1.14 -3.84 12.70
N VAL A 153 -1.80 -2.69 12.61
CA VAL A 153 -1.46 -1.50 13.41
C VAL A 153 -2.00 -1.64 14.84
N SER A 154 -3.31 -1.85 14.97
CA SER A 154 -4.00 -1.62 16.24
C SER A 154 -3.73 -2.72 17.27
N LEU A 155 -3.57 -3.97 16.84
CA LEU A 155 -3.36 -5.09 17.75
C LEU A 155 -1.96 -5.07 18.41
N PRO A 156 -0.85 -4.81 17.70
CA PRO A 156 0.45 -4.63 18.36
C PRO A 156 0.45 -3.48 19.37
N LEU A 157 -0.13 -2.33 19.03
CA LEU A 157 -0.26 -1.19 19.95
C LEU A 157 -1.02 -1.57 21.23
N ARG A 158 -2.06 -2.41 21.09
CA ARG A 158 -2.82 -2.93 22.24
C ARG A 158 -1.97 -3.84 23.12
N ARG A 159 -1.14 -4.70 22.52
CA ARG A 159 -0.19 -5.59 23.24
C ARG A 159 0.90 -4.79 23.94
N GLU A 160 1.26 -3.63 23.42
CA GLU A 160 2.19 -2.69 24.07
C GLU A 160 1.58 -1.90 25.23
N GLY A 161 0.30 -2.13 25.55
CA GLY A 161 -0.37 -1.57 26.72
C GLY A 161 -1.21 -0.32 26.45
N LEU A 162 -1.36 0.11 25.19
CA LEU A 162 -2.31 1.17 24.86
C LEU A 162 -3.74 0.71 25.13
N SER A 163 -4.62 1.66 25.46
CA SER A 163 -6.06 1.36 25.60
C SER A 163 -6.67 0.90 24.27
N ARG A 164 -7.77 0.13 24.30
CA ARG A 164 -8.48 -0.28 23.07
C ARG A 164 -8.86 0.94 22.20
N LYS A 165 -9.36 2.00 22.84
CA LYS A 165 -9.68 3.26 22.16
C LYS A 165 -8.45 3.88 21.52
N SER A 166 -7.36 4.03 22.26
CA SER A 166 -6.12 4.61 21.72
C SER A 166 -5.58 3.80 20.55
N SER A 167 -5.55 2.47 20.68
CA SER A 167 -5.05 1.56 19.64
C SER A 167 -5.90 1.63 18.36
N PHE A 168 -7.23 1.71 18.51
CA PHE A 168 -8.15 1.94 17.39
C PHE A 168 -7.93 3.31 16.72
N MET A 169 -7.77 4.38 17.52
CA MET A 169 -7.55 5.73 16.98
C MET A 169 -6.23 5.80 16.21
N TRP A 170 -5.14 5.26 16.75
CA TRP A 170 -3.86 5.20 16.04
C TRP A 170 -3.94 4.34 14.77
N GLY A 171 -4.65 3.21 14.82
CA GLY A 171 -4.84 2.33 13.66
C GLY A 171 -5.64 2.94 12.51
N GLN A 172 -6.60 3.84 12.78
CA GLN A 172 -7.28 4.56 11.69
C GLN A 172 -6.49 5.81 11.25
N PHE A 173 -5.77 6.46 12.17
CA PHE A 173 -5.04 7.69 11.86
C PHE A 173 -3.82 7.45 10.99
N SER A 174 -3.21 6.26 11.04
CA SER A 174 -2.16 5.86 10.09
C SER A 174 -2.62 5.96 8.63
N ALA A 175 -3.90 5.68 8.36
CA ALA A 175 -4.50 5.75 7.02
C ALA A 175 -5.02 7.14 6.64
N THR A 176 -4.93 8.15 7.51
CA THR A 176 -5.41 9.51 7.16
C THR A 176 -4.58 10.17 6.07
N VAL A 177 -3.40 9.62 5.78
CA VAL A 177 -2.58 10.07 4.64
C VAL A 177 -3.14 9.59 3.30
N GLU A 178 -3.90 8.48 3.24
CA GLU A 178 -4.42 7.96 1.96
C GLU A 178 -5.29 9.00 1.22
N PRO A 179 -6.29 9.67 1.84
CA PRO A 179 -7.11 10.66 1.15
C PRO A 179 -6.30 11.89 0.72
N ILE A 180 -5.29 12.29 1.51
CA ILE A 180 -4.43 13.43 1.18
C ILE A 180 -3.59 13.09 -0.06
N ALA A 181 -2.94 11.92 -0.04
CA ALA A 181 -2.17 11.39 -1.15
C ALA A 181 -3.05 11.18 -2.40
N ALA A 182 -4.30 10.74 -2.24
CA ALA A 182 -5.24 10.59 -3.34
C ALA A 182 -5.60 11.93 -4.00
N VAL A 183 -5.86 12.98 -3.21
CA VAL A 183 -6.11 14.32 -3.74
C VAL A 183 -4.88 14.85 -4.48
N ILE A 184 -3.68 14.67 -3.90
CA ILE A 184 -2.43 15.07 -4.56
C ILE A 184 -2.24 14.30 -5.87
N GLY A 185 -2.42 12.99 -5.85
CA GLY A 185 -2.33 12.13 -7.02
C GLY A 185 -3.28 12.58 -8.13
N ALA A 186 -4.56 12.75 -7.82
CA ALA A 186 -5.55 13.22 -8.78
C ALA A 186 -5.22 14.61 -9.34
N ALA A 187 -4.79 15.54 -8.49
CA ALA A 187 -4.41 16.90 -8.91
C ALA A 187 -3.19 16.89 -9.85
N LEU A 188 -2.18 16.06 -9.58
CA LEU A 188 -1.01 15.91 -10.44
C LEU A 188 -1.38 15.39 -11.83
N VAL A 189 -2.32 14.45 -11.91
CA VAL A 189 -2.80 13.92 -13.19
C VAL A 189 -3.55 14.98 -13.98
N ILE A 190 -4.50 15.67 -13.36
CA ILE A 190 -5.32 16.69 -14.01
C ILE A 190 -4.45 17.85 -14.52
N ALA A 191 -3.38 18.19 -13.81
CA ALA A 191 -2.51 19.29 -14.17
C ALA A 191 -1.51 18.98 -15.31
N MET A 192 -1.19 17.70 -15.57
CA MET A 192 -0.02 17.33 -16.39
C MET A 192 -0.24 16.04 -17.20
N GLU A 193 -1.07 16.07 -18.24
CA GLU A 193 -1.35 14.90 -19.09
C GLU A 193 -0.12 14.08 -19.57
N PRO A 194 1.01 14.69 -20.01
CA PRO A 194 2.18 13.93 -20.45
C PRO A 194 2.90 13.17 -19.34
N ILE A 195 2.69 13.54 -18.06
CA ILE A 195 3.35 12.90 -16.91
C ILE A 195 2.61 11.65 -16.43
N LEU A 196 1.38 11.42 -16.89
CA LEU A 196 0.51 10.40 -16.32
C LEU A 196 1.10 8.96 -16.36
N PRO A 197 1.69 8.47 -17.47
CA PRO A 197 2.35 7.17 -17.47
C PRO A 197 3.49 7.05 -16.45
N TYR A 198 4.22 8.16 -16.22
CA TYR A 198 5.27 8.21 -15.20
C TYR A 198 4.68 8.20 -13.79
N ALA A 199 3.56 8.91 -13.56
CA ALA A 199 2.90 8.98 -12.26
C ALA A 199 2.27 7.65 -11.83
N LEU A 200 1.57 6.97 -12.74
CA LEU A 200 1.03 5.62 -12.51
C LEU A 200 2.16 4.63 -12.16
N SER A 201 3.23 4.67 -12.95
CA SER A 201 4.37 3.78 -12.74
C SER A 201 5.16 4.13 -11.49
N PHE A 202 5.22 5.41 -11.12
CA PHE A 202 5.76 5.87 -9.84
C PHE A 202 4.99 5.28 -8.65
N ALA A 203 3.66 5.35 -8.68
CA ALA A 203 2.83 4.74 -7.65
C ALA A 203 3.07 3.22 -7.57
N ALA A 204 3.17 2.53 -8.72
CA ALA A 204 3.47 1.11 -8.78
C ALA A 204 4.85 0.75 -8.18
N GLY A 205 5.89 1.51 -8.53
CA GLY A 205 7.24 1.29 -8.01
C GLY A 205 7.34 1.53 -6.50
N ALA A 206 6.65 2.58 -6.02
CA ALA A 206 6.55 2.88 -4.60
C ALA A 206 5.82 1.77 -3.83
N MET A 207 4.72 1.25 -4.40
CA MET A 207 3.94 0.16 -3.81
C MET A 207 4.71 -1.17 -3.78
N ILE A 208 5.41 -1.53 -4.87
CA ILE A 208 6.25 -2.74 -4.90
C ILE A 208 7.40 -2.65 -3.89
N PHE A 209 8.03 -1.49 -3.74
CA PHE A 209 9.06 -1.29 -2.71
C PHE A 209 8.53 -1.65 -1.33
N VAL A 210 7.40 -1.06 -0.93
CA VAL A 210 6.74 -1.32 0.36
C VAL A 210 6.39 -2.79 0.55
N VAL A 211 5.84 -3.44 -0.47
CA VAL A 211 5.44 -4.85 -0.36
C VAL A 211 6.65 -5.76 -0.09
N VAL A 212 7.75 -5.52 -0.79
CA VAL A 212 8.95 -6.37 -0.72
C VAL A 212 9.76 -6.07 0.55
N GLU A 213 9.87 -4.80 0.94
CA GLU A 213 10.64 -4.39 2.12
C GLU A 213 9.92 -4.76 3.42
N GLU A 214 8.59 -4.61 3.46
CA GLU A 214 7.85 -4.69 4.72
C GLU A 214 6.81 -5.82 4.77
N LEU A 215 5.82 -5.84 3.88
CA LEU A 215 4.65 -6.74 4.02
C LEU A 215 5.01 -8.22 3.87
N ILE A 216 5.81 -8.58 2.84
CA ILE A 216 6.23 -9.96 2.63
C ILE A 216 7.09 -10.44 3.80
N PRO A 217 8.17 -9.74 4.21
CA PRO A 217 8.93 -10.12 5.38
C PRO A 217 8.08 -10.24 6.65
N GLU A 218 7.18 -9.29 6.91
CA GLU A 218 6.34 -9.30 8.12
C GLU A 218 5.40 -10.51 8.16
N SER A 219 4.77 -10.83 7.03
CA SER A 219 3.90 -12.01 6.94
C SER A 219 4.65 -13.33 7.20
N HIS A 220 5.98 -13.35 7.09
CA HIS A 220 6.81 -14.53 7.33
C HIS A 220 7.41 -14.58 8.74
N ARG A 221 7.39 -13.48 9.51
CA ARG A 221 8.03 -13.42 10.83
C ARG A 221 7.44 -14.37 11.86
N GLY A 222 6.16 -14.73 11.74
CA GLY A 222 5.51 -15.67 12.66
C GLY A 222 5.88 -17.14 12.46
N GLY A 223 6.76 -17.47 11.51
CA GLY A 223 7.12 -18.86 11.17
C GLY A 223 6.07 -19.57 10.32
N ASN A 224 5.07 -18.85 9.81
CA ASN A 224 3.95 -19.38 9.05
C ASN A 224 4.07 -19.11 7.53
N GLY A 225 5.29 -19.11 7.00
CA GLY A 225 5.58 -18.65 5.64
C GLY A 225 4.77 -19.36 4.54
N ASP A 226 4.57 -20.68 4.66
CA ASP A 226 3.82 -21.45 3.65
C ASP A 226 2.37 -20.95 3.49
N ILE A 227 1.69 -20.70 4.61
CA ILE A 227 0.30 -20.22 4.57
C ILE A 227 0.21 -18.73 4.28
N ALA A 228 1.20 -17.93 4.70
CA ALA A 228 1.31 -16.53 4.31
C ALA A 228 1.45 -16.41 2.79
N THR A 229 2.27 -17.27 2.18
CA THR A 229 2.43 -17.39 0.72
C THR A 229 1.12 -17.78 0.03
N MET A 230 0.34 -18.70 0.62
CA MET A 230 -1.02 -18.98 0.11
C MET A 230 -1.94 -17.76 0.21
N GLY A 231 -1.80 -16.95 1.26
CA GLY A 231 -2.44 -15.64 1.37
C GLY A 231 -2.09 -14.74 0.19
N VAL A 232 -0.79 -14.59 -0.14
CA VAL A 232 -0.31 -13.83 -1.30
C VAL A 232 -0.98 -14.30 -2.58
N MET A 233 -0.99 -15.61 -2.83
CA MET A 233 -1.62 -16.18 -4.03
C MET A 233 -3.11 -15.84 -4.13
N VAL A 234 -3.85 -15.92 -3.01
CA VAL A 234 -5.28 -15.60 -2.97
C VAL A 234 -5.51 -14.10 -3.18
N GLY A 235 -4.76 -13.24 -2.49
CA GLY A 235 -4.87 -11.79 -2.65
C GLY A 235 -4.58 -11.33 -4.07
N PHE A 236 -3.52 -11.87 -4.65
CA PHE A 236 -3.15 -11.63 -6.05
C PHE A 236 -4.25 -12.06 -7.00
N ALA A 237 -4.78 -13.29 -6.85
CA ALA A 237 -5.84 -13.81 -7.71
C ALA A 237 -7.13 -12.99 -7.62
N ILE A 238 -7.53 -12.56 -6.41
CA ILE A 238 -8.71 -11.72 -6.23
C ILE A 238 -8.51 -10.37 -6.91
N MET A 239 -7.36 -9.72 -6.71
CA MET A 239 -7.10 -8.43 -7.33
C MET A 239 -7.01 -8.54 -8.85
N MET A 240 -6.38 -9.59 -9.38
CA MET A 240 -6.38 -9.88 -10.82
C MET A 240 -7.80 -10.02 -11.38
N VAL A 241 -8.70 -10.73 -10.67
CA VAL A 241 -10.11 -10.84 -11.11
C VAL A 241 -10.82 -9.50 -10.99
N LEU A 242 -10.58 -8.74 -9.92
CA LEU A 242 -11.16 -7.41 -9.75
C LEU A 242 -10.81 -6.49 -10.92
N ASP A 243 -9.54 -6.49 -11.32
CA ASP A 243 -9.06 -5.65 -12.42
C ASP A 243 -9.53 -6.19 -13.78
N VAL A 244 -9.25 -7.46 -14.10
CA VAL A 244 -9.52 -7.99 -15.45
C VAL A 244 -11.03 -8.13 -15.75
N ALA A 245 -11.86 -8.40 -14.74
CA ALA A 245 -13.30 -8.58 -14.95
C ALA A 245 -14.12 -7.30 -14.78
N PHE A 246 -13.61 -6.29 -14.05
CA PHE A 246 -14.37 -5.07 -13.72
C PHE A 246 -13.64 -3.76 -14.02
N GLY A 247 -12.38 -3.82 -14.48
CA GLY A 247 -11.56 -2.69 -14.91
C GLY A 247 -11.80 -2.24 -16.34
#